data_AF-A0A7J7KLZ1-F1
#
_entry.id   AF-A0A7J7KLZ1-F1
#
_cell.length_a   1.000
_cell.length_b   1.000
_cell.length_c   1.000
_cell.angle_alpha   90.00
_cell.angle_beta   90.00
_cell.angle_gamma   90.00
#
_symmetry.space_group_name_H-M   'P 1'
#
loop_
_entity.id
_entity.type
_entity.pdbx_description
1 polymer ?
#
loop_
_entity_poly.entity_id
_entity_poly.type
_entity_poly.pdbx_seq_one_letter_code
_entity_poly.pdbx_strand_id
1 'polypeptide(L)'
;MRKTIEELEEQIAQMREQTPKETNNKQRVVSVEKFDYLLRLVAPILTKQDTNIRQAIEPTLKLAIALHHLAEGSSHKSIANHYRLGESTVSNIIYATCDALYEALQPTYLAVPKGKEEWKKIAEGFVFTRTTLLRYN
;
A
#
# COMPACT_ATOMS: atom_id res chain seq x y z
N MET A 1 17.93 -19.46 4.16
CA MET A 1 17.45 -18.81 2.94
C MET A 1 16.24 -19.49 2.31
N ARG A 2 16.09 -20.83 2.35
CA ARG A 2 14.79 -21.49 2.00
C ARG A 2 13.67 -21.24 3.03
N LYS A 3 14.02 -21.25 4.32
CA LYS A 3 13.08 -21.02 5.43
C LYS A 3 12.32 -19.69 5.37
N THR A 4 12.95 -18.62 4.87
CA THR A 4 12.33 -17.30 4.75
C THR A 4 11.30 -17.21 3.62
N ILE A 5 11.46 -17.98 2.54
CA ILE A 5 10.48 -17.99 1.43
C ILE A 5 9.26 -18.81 1.85
N GLU A 6 9.47 -19.96 2.50
CA GLU A 6 8.38 -20.78 3.06
C GLU A 6 7.59 -20.00 4.13
N GLU A 7 8.27 -19.29 5.05
CA GLU A 7 7.62 -18.43 6.05
C GLU A 7 6.85 -17.27 5.41
N LEU A 8 7.31 -16.74 4.27
CA LEU A 8 6.62 -15.68 3.52
C LEU A 8 5.41 -16.21 2.75
N GLU A 9 5.52 -17.37 2.13
CA GLU A 9 4.40 -18.06 1.50
C GLU A 9 3.36 -18.48 2.53
N GLU A 10 3.79 -18.89 3.72
CA GLU A 10 2.92 -19.23 4.85
C GLU A 10 2.26 -17.98 5.44
N GLN A 11 2.96 -16.84 5.52
CA GLN A 11 2.35 -15.56 5.91
C GLN A 11 1.38 -15.02 4.85
N ILE A 12 1.72 -15.16 3.55
CA ILE A 12 0.81 -14.81 2.45
C ILE A 12 -0.39 -15.76 2.42
N ALA A 13 -0.19 -17.05 2.72
CA ALA A 13 -1.25 -18.03 2.84
C ALA A 13 -2.14 -17.74 4.05
N GLN A 14 -1.57 -17.38 5.21
CA GLN A 14 -2.33 -16.94 6.38
C GLN A 14 -3.12 -15.63 6.11
N MET A 15 -2.54 -14.68 5.37
CA MET A 15 -3.27 -13.49 4.89
C MET A 15 -4.39 -13.85 3.90
N ARG A 16 -4.25 -14.93 3.13
CA ARG A 16 -5.28 -15.46 2.20
C ARG A 16 -6.33 -16.33 2.90
N GLU A 17 -5.97 -17.05 3.95
CA GLU A 17 -6.81 -18.00 4.70
C GLU A 17 -7.66 -17.26 5.75
N GLN A 18 -7.17 -16.12 6.23
CA GLN A 18 -7.95 -15.16 7.00
C GLN A 18 -8.96 -14.37 6.14
N THR A 19 -9.30 -14.76 4.90
CA THR A 19 -10.56 -14.30 4.29
C THR A 19 -11.71 -14.99 5.03
N PRO A 20 -12.40 -14.33 5.97
CA PRO A 20 -13.57 -14.93 6.56
C PRO A 20 -14.64 -14.80 5.48
N LYS A 21 -15.18 -15.95 5.07
CA LYS A 21 -16.52 -15.97 4.49
C LYS A 21 -17.39 -15.15 5.45
N GLU A 22 -17.89 -14.02 4.97
CA GLU A 22 -18.85 -13.19 5.71
C GLU A 22 -18.35 -12.62 7.05
N THR A 23 -17.42 -11.67 7.02
CA THR A 23 -17.42 -10.64 8.06
C THR A 23 -17.78 -9.30 7.44
N ASN A 24 -18.99 -8.86 7.75
CA ASN A 24 -19.51 -7.50 7.87
C ASN A 24 -18.58 -6.47 8.59
N ASN A 25 -17.29 -6.75 8.74
CA ASN A 25 -16.31 -5.83 9.28
C ASN A 25 -15.51 -5.22 8.11
N LYS A 26 -15.51 -3.89 8.03
CA LYS A 26 -14.85 -3.07 6.99
C LYS A 26 -13.32 -3.07 7.14
N GLN A 27 -12.71 -4.21 7.46
CA GLN A 27 -11.27 -4.33 7.52
C GLN A 27 -10.75 -4.25 6.08
N ARG A 28 -9.94 -3.22 5.80
CA ARG A 28 -9.42 -2.85 4.47
C ARG A 28 -8.45 -3.91 3.92
N VAL A 29 -8.96 -5.07 3.52
CA VAL A 29 -8.15 -6.11 2.86
C VAL A 29 -8.20 -5.88 1.35
N VAL A 30 -7.03 -5.72 0.73
CA VAL A 30 -6.90 -5.67 -0.74
C VAL A 30 -7.22 -7.07 -1.28
N SER A 31 -8.13 -7.18 -2.25
CA SER A 31 -8.42 -8.48 -2.86
C SER A 31 -7.19 -9.03 -3.57
N VAL A 32 -7.05 -10.36 -3.62
CA VAL A 32 -5.89 -11.03 -4.25
C VAL A 32 -5.67 -10.54 -5.68
N GLU A 33 -6.75 -10.38 -6.45
CA GLU A 33 -6.69 -9.85 -7.81
C GLU A 33 -6.12 -8.43 -7.89
N LYS A 34 -6.50 -7.56 -6.96
CA LYS A 34 -5.97 -6.18 -6.90
C LYS A 34 -4.53 -6.17 -6.45
N PHE A 35 -4.16 -7.05 -5.53
CA PHE A 35 -2.78 -7.22 -5.09
C PHE A 35 -1.90 -7.66 -6.27
N ASP A 36 -2.30 -8.70 -7.00
CA ASP A 36 -1.56 -9.20 -8.16
C ASP A 36 -1.48 -8.15 -9.27
N TYR A 37 -2.54 -7.38 -9.48
CA TYR A 37 -2.54 -6.26 -10.41
C TYR A 37 -1.51 -5.19 -10.01
N LEU A 38 -1.52 -4.74 -8.76
CA LEU A 38 -0.54 -3.78 -8.25
C LEU A 38 0.88 -4.33 -8.35
N LEU A 39 1.08 -5.59 -7.98
CA LEU A 39 2.38 -6.26 -8.05
C LEU A 39 2.94 -6.25 -9.47
N ARG A 40 2.12 -6.54 -10.49
CA ARG A 40 2.55 -6.49 -11.90
C ARG A 40 3.01 -5.09 -12.32
N LEU A 41 2.41 -4.04 -11.78
CA LEU A 41 2.79 -2.66 -12.08
C LEU A 41 4.08 -2.25 -11.37
N VAL A 42 4.24 -2.59 -10.09
CA VAL A 42 5.36 -2.11 -9.27
C VAL A 42 6.59 -3.01 -9.33
N ALA A 43 6.43 -4.32 -9.59
CA ALA A 43 7.54 -5.27 -9.67
C ALA A 43 8.70 -4.81 -10.58
N PRO A 44 8.49 -4.30 -11.81
CA PRO A 44 9.59 -3.84 -12.66
C PRO A 44 10.35 -2.62 -12.09
N ILE A 45 9.71 -1.81 -11.24
CA ILE A 45 10.32 -0.64 -10.59
C ILE A 45 11.10 -1.10 -9.34
N LEU A 46 10.46 -1.94 -8.51
CA LEU A 46 11.02 -2.45 -7.26
C LEU A 46 12.19 -3.40 -7.43
N THR A 47 12.25 -4.11 -8.56
CA THR A 47 13.39 -4.99 -8.91
C THR A 47 14.62 -4.18 -9.33
N LYS A 48 14.44 -3.00 -9.94
CA LYS A 48 15.56 -2.13 -10.35
C LYS A 48 16.28 -1.49 -9.17
N GLN A 49 15.61 -1.35 -8.03
CA GLN A 49 16.19 -0.76 -6.82
C GLN A 49 16.96 -1.75 -5.94
N ASP A 50 17.07 -3.02 -6.35
CA ASP A 50 17.86 -3.99 -5.60
C ASP A 50 19.36 -3.75 -5.78
N THR A 51 20.00 -3.19 -4.74
CA THR A 51 21.46 -3.07 -4.66
C THR A 51 22.11 -4.42 -4.29
N ASN A 52 23.13 -4.79 -5.08
CA ASN A 52 23.75 -6.11 -5.23
C ASN A 52 24.53 -6.69 -4.01
N ILE A 53 24.22 -6.25 -2.79
CA ILE A 53 25.06 -6.49 -1.59
C ILE A 53 24.46 -7.54 -0.64
N ARG A 54 23.18 -7.91 -0.81
CA ARG A 54 22.48 -8.96 -0.04
C ARG A 54 21.37 -9.59 -0.89
N GLN A 55 20.94 -10.80 -0.56
CA GLN A 55 19.79 -11.44 -1.21
C GLN A 55 18.59 -10.48 -1.16
N ALA A 56 18.09 -10.10 -2.35
CA ALA A 56 17.04 -9.11 -2.51
C ALA A 56 15.75 -9.59 -1.85
N ILE A 57 15.06 -8.66 -1.18
CA ILE A 57 13.71 -8.93 -0.68
C ILE A 57 12.78 -8.93 -1.90
N GLU A 58 12.03 -10.03 -2.08
CA GLU A 58 11.10 -10.19 -3.20
C GLU A 58 10.13 -9.00 -3.31
N PRO A 59 9.87 -8.48 -4.52
CA PRO A 59 8.92 -7.37 -4.74
C PRO A 59 7.54 -7.62 -4.13
N THR A 60 7.10 -8.88 -4.09
CA THR A 60 5.87 -9.33 -3.45
C THR A 60 5.84 -8.97 -1.96
N LEU A 61 6.93 -9.24 -1.23
CA LEU A 61 7.02 -8.92 0.20
C LEU A 61 7.10 -7.41 0.41
N LYS A 62 7.87 -6.70 -0.43
CA LYS A 62 7.94 -5.23 -0.36
C LYS A 62 6.56 -4.59 -0.47
N LEU A 63 5.76 -5.06 -1.43
CA LEU A 63 4.38 -4.61 -1.61
C LEU A 63 3.49 -4.96 -0.42
N ALA A 64 3.60 -6.17 0.13
CA ALA A 64 2.83 -6.58 1.31
C ALA A 64 3.13 -5.70 2.54
N ILE A 65 4.41 -5.41 2.81
CA ILE A 65 4.83 -4.55 3.93
C ILE A 65 4.27 -3.13 3.77
N ALA A 66 4.37 -2.56 2.58
CA ALA A 66 3.86 -1.21 2.32
C ALA A 66 2.33 -1.15 2.44
N LEU A 67 1.60 -2.14 1.92
CA LEU A 67 0.14 -2.21 2.05
C LEU A 67 -0.30 -2.42 3.50
N HIS A 68 0.43 -3.21 4.28
CA HIS A 68 0.18 -3.36 5.72
C HIS A 68 0.28 -1.98 6.40
N HIS A 69 1.36 -1.24 6.14
CA HIS A 69 1.52 0.12 6.68
C HIS A 69 0.39 1.06 6.26
N LEU A 70 0.00 1.06 4.98
CA LEU A 70 -1.06 1.93 4.46
C LEU A 70 -2.46 1.55 4.97
N ALA A 71 -2.70 0.27 5.26
CA ALA A 71 -3.98 -0.22 5.75
C ALA A 71 -4.18 0.02 7.24
N GLU A 72 -3.16 -0.25 8.06
CA GLU A 72 -3.22 -0.18 9.52
C GLU A 72 -2.74 1.17 10.08
N GLY A 73 -1.85 1.86 9.37
CA GLY A 73 -1.19 3.08 9.88
C GLY A 73 -0.23 2.82 11.04
N SER A 74 0.22 1.57 11.21
CA SER A 74 1.12 1.18 12.29
C SER A 74 2.53 1.74 12.12
N SER A 75 3.24 1.94 13.23
CA SER A 75 4.60 2.49 13.21
C SER A 75 5.59 1.54 12.54
N HIS A 76 6.65 2.08 11.93
CA HIS A 76 7.69 1.28 11.28
C HIS A 76 8.30 0.23 12.21
N LYS A 77 8.45 0.55 13.51
CA LYS A 77 8.90 -0.39 14.54
C LYS A 77 7.96 -1.59 14.73
N SER A 78 6.65 -1.37 14.72
CA SER A 78 5.66 -2.45 14.85
C SER A 78 5.74 -3.41 13.68
N ILE A 79 5.82 -2.85 12.47
CA ILE A 79 5.94 -3.60 11.22
C ILE A 79 7.28 -4.35 11.16
N ALA A 80 8.37 -3.71 11.56
CA ALA A 80 9.69 -4.35 11.66
C ALA A 80 9.68 -5.57 12.59
N ASN A 81 9.04 -5.46 13.75
CA ASN A 81 8.86 -6.59 14.65
C ASN A 81 7.99 -7.70 14.04
N HIS A 82 6.90 -7.35 13.35
CA HIS A 82 6.00 -8.30 12.71
C HIS A 82 6.69 -9.12 11.61
N TYR A 83 7.45 -8.46 10.74
CA TYR A 83 8.15 -9.10 9.61
C TYR A 83 9.57 -9.56 9.97
N ARG A 84 10.02 -9.39 11.22
CA ARG A 84 11.39 -9.71 11.70
C ARG A 84 12.49 -9.04 10.85
N LEU A 85 12.24 -7.79 10.46
CA LEU A 85 13.16 -6.97 9.68
C LEU A 85 13.74 -5.84 10.56
N GLY A 86 14.83 -5.22 10.09
CA GLY A 86 15.33 -3.99 10.70
C GLY A 86 14.37 -2.82 10.44
N GLU A 87 14.20 -1.93 11.41
CA GLU A 87 13.33 -0.76 11.28
C GLU A 87 13.74 0.13 10.10
N SER A 88 15.04 0.33 9.87
CA SER A 88 15.57 1.04 8.71
C SER A 88 15.24 0.33 7.39
N THR A 89 15.31 -1.00 7.34
CA THR A 89 14.93 -1.79 6.16
C THR A 89 13.45 -1.61 5.85
N VAL A 90 12.57 -1.71 6.85
CA VAL A 90 11.13 -1.52 6.67
C VAL A 90 10.83 -0.11 6.20
N SER A 91 11.44 0.91 6.82
CA SER A 91 11.27 2.29 6.41
C SER A 91 11.64 2.49 4.93
N ASN A 92 12.79 1.97 4.51
CA ASN A 92 13.23 2.07 3.12
C ASN A 92 12.30 1.33 2.16
N ILE A 93 11.80 0.15 2.54
CA ILE A 93 10.84 -0.62 1.75
C ILE A 93 9.55 0.17 1.56
N ILE A 94 9.01 0.74 2.64
CA ILE A 94 7.76 1.52 2.60
C ILE A 94 7.93 2.70 1.65
N TYR A 95 8.98 3.51 1.82
CA TYR A 95 9.21 4.67 0.95
C TYR A 95 9.40 4.27 -0.51
N ALA A 96 10.30 3.33 -0.80
CA ALA A 96 10.55 2.86 -2.17
C ALA A 96 9.30 2.29 -2.85
N THR A 97 8.46 1.59 -2.09
CA THR A 97 7.22 1.00 -2.62
C THR A 97 6.13 2.03 -2.81
N CYS A 98 5.99 3.00 -1.91
CA CYS A 98 5.07 4.13 -2.09
C CYS A 98 5.45 4.97 -3.32
N ASP A 99 6.74 5.21 -3.54
CA ASP A 99 7.23 5.93 -4.73
C ASP A 99 6.93 5.13 -6.01
N ALA A 100 7.21 3.82 -6.00
CA ALA A 100 6.89 2.95 -7.13
C ALA A 100 5.37 2.89 -7.42
N LEU A 101 4.53 2.86 -6.38
CA LEU A 101 3.08 2.93 -6.51
C LEU A 101 2.64 4.27 -7.11
N TYR A 102 3.22 5.37 -6.64
CA TYR A 102 2.93 6.69 -7.16
C TYR A 102 3.29 6.80 -8.65
N GLU A 103 4.50 6.40 -9.04
CA GLU A 103 4.94 6.42 -10.44
C GLU A 103 4.03 5.56 -11.34
N ALA A 104 3.62 4.38 -10.87
CA ALA A 104 2.78 3.48 -11.64
C ALA A 104 1.32 3.94 -11.76
N LEU A 105 0.76 4.54 -10.71
CA LEU A 105 -0.67 4.87 -10.64
C LEU A 105 -0.98 6.32 -11.03
N GLN A 106 -0.02 7.24 -10.87
CA GLN A 106 -0.23 8.67 -11.13
C GLN A 106 -0.76 8.95 -12.54
N PRO A 107 -0.24 8.35 -13.62
CA PRO A 107 -0.71 8.65 -14.97
C PRO A 107 -2.17 8.24 -15.23
N THR A 108 -2.64 7.22 -14.52
CA THR A 108 -3.95 6.61 -14.76
C THR A 108 -5.02 7.16 -13.80
N TYR A 109 -4.65 7.41 -12.55
CA TYR A 109 -5.61 7.69 -11.48
C TYR A 109 -5.47 9.08 -10.85
N LEU A 110 -4.33 9.75 -11.03
CA LEU A 110 -4.08 11.08 -10.47
C LEU A 110 -4.02 12.11 -11.60
N ALA A 111 -5.19 12.45 -12.13
CA ALA A 111 -5.35 13.57 -13.04
C ALA A 111 -5.03 14.88 -12.31
N VAL A 112 -3.94 15.55 -12.72
CA VAL A 112 -3.62 16.89 -12.22
C VAL A 112 -4.55 17.89 -12.92
N PRO A 113 -5.36 18.66 -12.18
CA PRO A 113 -6.28 19.62 -12.77
C PRO A 113 -5.50 20.69 -13.53
N LYS A 114 -5.90 20.97 -14.78
CA LYS A 114 -5.13 21.80 -15.72
C LYS A 114 -5.49 23.28 -15.67
N GLY A 115 -6.30 23.72 -14.70
CA GLY A 115 -6.68 25.13 -14.58
C GLY A 115 -7.50 25.46 -13.35
N LYS A 116 -7.58 26.77 -13.06
CA LYS A 116 -8.26 27.33 -11.88
C LYS A 116 -9.72 26.88 -11.77
N GLU A 117 -10.43 26.74 -12.89
CA GLU A 117 -11.84 26.30 -12.90
C GLU A 117 -12.00 24.83 -12.52
N GLU A 118 -11.09 23.96 -12.96
CA GLU A 118 -11.13 22.53 -12.60
C GLU A 118 -10.77 22.33 -11.12
N TRP A 119 -9.78 23.07 -10.62
CA TRP A 119 -9.48 23.16 -9.19
C TRP A 119 -10.67 23.65 -8.37
N LYS A 120 -11.37 24.69 -8.83
CA LYS A 120 -12.56 25.23 -8.17
C LYS A 120 -13.69 24.20 -8.12
N LYS A 121 -13.94 23.49 -9.23
CA LYS A 121 -14.95 22.43 -9.31
C LYS A 121 -14.66 21.26 -8.35
N ILE A 122 -13.40 20.86 -8.24
CA ILE A 122 -12.98 19.84 -7.27
C ILE A 122 -13.18 20.35 -5.84
N ALA A 123 -12.75 21.58 -5.55
CA ALA A 123 -12.89 22.19 -4.22
C ALA A 123 -14.37 22.30 -3.77
N GLU A 124 -15.26 22.69 -4.67
CA GLU A 124 -16.71 22.75 -4.41
C GLU A 124 -17.28 21.38 -3.97
N GLY A 125 -16.78 20.28 -4.54
CA GLY A 125 -17.15 18.91 -4.14
C GLY A 125 -16.73 18.53 -2.71
N PHE A 126 -15.64 19.11 -2.18
CA PHE A 126 -15.19 18.88 -0.81
C PHE A 126 -15.84 19.83 0.21
N VAL A 127 -16.15 21.06 -0.19
CA VAL A 127 -16.75 22.09 0.68
C VAL A 127 -18.17 21.73 1.14
N PHE A 128 -18.93 20.98 0.34
CA PHE A 128 -20.34 20.64 0.63
C PHE A 128 -20.54 19.73 1.87
N THR A 129 -19.49 19.11 2.43
CA THR A 129 -19.63 18.12 3.51
C THR A 129 -19.63 18.68 4.94
N ARG A 130 -19.40 19.99 5.15
CA ARG A 130 -19.30 20.59 6.50
C ARG A 130 -20.36 21.64 6.87
N THR A 131 -21.12 22.20 5.92
CA THR A 131 -21.94 23.40 6.17
C THR A 131 -23.45 23.16 6.32
N THR A 132 -23.97 21.94 6.08
CA THR A 132 -25.40 21.64 6.26
C THR A 132 -25.84 21.47 7.71
N LEU A 133 -24.92 21.40 8.68
CA LEU A 133 -25.27 21.29 10.12
C LEU A 133 -25.24 22.62 10.90
N LEU A 134 -24.90 23.74 10.28
CA LEU A 134 -24.84 25.06 10.97
C LEU A 134 -25.86 26.08 10.44
N ARG A 135 -26.88 25.64 9.69
CA ARG A 135 -28.00 26.51 9.26
C ARG A 135 -29.37 26.10 9.82
N TYR A 136 -29.41 25.14 10.74
CA TYR A 136 -30.61 24.74 11.47
C TYR A 136 -30.32 24.68 12.98
N ASN A 137 -30.15 25.86 13.59
CA ASN A 137 -30.50 26.19 14.98
C ASN A 137 -30.41 27.70 15.16
#